data_AF-A0A482X866-F1
#
_entry.id   AF-A0A482X866-F1
#
_cell.length_a   1.000
_cell.length_b   1.000
_cell.length_c   1.000
_cell.angle_alpha   90.00
_cell.angle_beta   90.00
_cell.angle_gamma   90.00
#
_symmetry.space_group_name_H-M   'P 1'
#
loop_
_entity.id
_entity.type
_entity.pdbx_description
1 polymer ?
#
loop_
_entity_poly.entity_id
_entity_poly.type
_entity_poly.pdbx_seq_one_letter_code
_entity_poly.pdbx_strand_id
1 'polypeptide(L)'
;MGLFTWKLSGLPGAQVAHSLAEAVRQKCSPEDVVMLLKEVPGAEEAGGGGGDAAASSRFNPLKIDVLIQTLLHLGAKSFSHSFAAISKYHYVFKTLAESEEAQICILKSVFELWRDHQQMMVVIIDKMLKTQILECSAVATGYSRREMSHEASPSSSIFIYDVVWLTQSF
;
A
#
# COMPACT_ATOMS: atom_id res chain seq x y z
N MET A 1 7.48 14.02 1.82
CA MET A 1 7.22 12.91 0.90
C MET A 1 8.15 11.83 1.38
N GLY A 2 7.63 10.71 1.87
CA GLY A 2 8.45 9.62 2.37
C GLY A 2 9.49 9.20 1.33
N LEU A 3 10.58 8.61 1.78
CA LEU A 3 11.61 8.07 0.90
C LEU A 3 10.94 7.12 -0.09
N PHE A 4 10.93 7.46 -1.39
CA PHE A 4 10.50 6.53 -2.41
C PHE A 4 11.48 5.35 -2.39
N THR A 5 11.05 4.24 -1.79
CA THR A 5 11.92 3.13 -1.36
C THR A 5 12.77 2.59 -2.50
N TRP A 6 12.25 2.62 -3.74
CA TRP A 6 12.90 2.05 -4.93
C TRP A 6 13.96 2.93 -5.61
N LYS A 7 14.34 4.08 -5.05
CA LYS A 7 15.44 4.90 -5.61
C LYS A 7 16.82 4.22 -5.52
N LEU A 8 16.95 3.16 -4.73
CA LEU A 8 18.18 2.38 -4.57
C LEU A 8 18.14 1.16 -5.50
N SER A 9 19.03 1.12 -6.49
CA SER A 9 19.11 0.12 -7.57
C SER A 9 19.56 -1.30 -7.15
N GLY A 10 19.30 -1.70 -5.91
CA GLY A 10 19.68 -3.01 -5.35
C GLY A 10 18.64 -3.64 -4.42
N LEU A 11 17.46 -3.05 -4.27
CA LEU A 11 16.40 -3.62 -3.43
C LEU A 11 15.58 -4.67 -4.21
N PRO A 12 15.13 -5.75 -3.55
CA PRO A 12 14.31 -6.78 -4.18
C PRO A 12 13.02 -6.16 -4.72
N GLY A 13 12.74 -6.25 -6.02
CA GLY A 13 11.57 -5.62 -6.64
C GLY A 13 11.82 -4.23 -7.25
N ALA A 14 13.01 -3.64 -7.10
CA ALA A 14 13.34 -2.34 -7.68
C ALA A 14 13.20 -2.31 -9.22
N GLN A 15 13.65 -3.37 -9.90
CA GLN A 15 13.52 -3.48 -11.36
C GLN A 15 12.04 -3.49 -11.80
N VAL A 16 11.20 -4.27 -11.12
CA VAL A 16 9.77 -4.32 -11.41
C VAL A 16 9.10 -2.98 -11.09
N ALA A 17 9.50 -2.29 -10.01
CA ALA A 17 9.01 -0.96 -9.69
C ALA A 17 9.33 0.06 -10.79
N HIS A 18 10.51 0.00 -11.40
CA HIS A 18 10.89 0.86 -12.54
C HIS A 18 10.06 0.55 -13.78
N SER A 19 9.96 -0.73 -14.16
CA SER A 19 9.14 -1.16 -15.30
C SER A 19 7.66 -0.78 -15.11
N LEU A 20 7.13 -0.97 -13.90
CA LEU A 20 5.77 -0.57 -13.54
C LEU A 20 5.59 0.95 -13.62
N ALA A 21 6.58 1.73 -13.17
CA ALA A 21 6.50 3.18 -13.25
C ALA A 21 6.44 3.67 -14.71
N GLU A 22 7.24 3.07 -15.60
CA GLU A 22 7.23 3.38 -17.03
C GLU A 22 5.91 2.98 -17.69
N ALA A 23 5.42 1.75 -17.42
CA ALA A 23 4.15 1.26 -17.95
C ALA A 23 2.97 2.15 -17.53
N VAL A 24 2.93 2.57 -16.27
CA VAL A 24 1.87 3.45 -15.74
C VAL A 24 1.92 4.83 -16.39
N ARG A 25 3.13 5.38 -16.63
CA ARG A 25 3.30 6.63 -17.38
C ARG A 25 2.81 6.52 -18.84
N GLN A 26 2.96 5.34 -19.44
CA GLN A 26 2.41 5.01 -20.76
C GLN A 26 0.92 4.65 -20.74
N LYS A 27 0.24 4.84 -19.61
CA LYS A 27 -1.20 4.59 -19.43
C LYS A 27 -1.62 3.13 -19.63
N CYS A 28 -0.77 2.17 -19.27
CA CYS A 28 -1.08 0.74 -19.28
C CYS A 28 -2.42 0.38 -18.59
N SER A 29 -2.96 -0.78 -18.94
CA SER A 29 -4.21 -1.30 -18.39
C SER A 29 -4.00 -1.93 -17.00
N PRO A 30 -5.06 -2.14 -16.20
CA PRO A 30 -4.96 -2.88 -14.94
C PRO A 30 -4.41 -4.29 -15.12
N GLU A 31 -4.72 -4.94 -16.24
CA GLU A 31 -4.24 -6.28 -16.58
C GLU A 31 -2.72 -6.29 -16.80
N ASP A 32 -2.17 -5.28 -17.48
CA ASP A 32 -0.72 -5.12 -17.67
C ASP A 32 0.00 -4.99 -16.31
N VAL A 33 -0.59 -4.24 -15.38
CA VAL A 33 -0.05 -4.09 -14.02
C VAL A 33 -0.03 -5.44 -13.30
N VAL A 34 -1.11 -6.22 -13.38
CA VAL A 34 -1.16 -7.57 -12.77
C VAL A 34 -0.10 -8.48 -13.39
N MET A 35 0.14 -8.38 -14.70
CA MET A 35 1.18 -9.15 -15.39
C MET A 35 2.58 -8.77 -14.91
N LEU A 36 2.90 -7.49 -14.81
CA LEU A 36 4.19 -7.02 -14.27
C LEU A 36 4.40 -7.44 -12.81
N LEU A 37 3.35 -7.41 -11.99
CA LEU A 37 3.43 -7.86 -10.60
C LEU A 37 3.71 -9.36 -10.46
N LYS A 38 3.48 -10.18 -11.49
CA LYS A 38 3.87 -11.61 -11.46
C LYS A 38 5.38 -11.81 -11.48
N GLU A 39 6.13 -10.85 -12.02
CA GLU A 39 7.60 -10.88 -12.11
C GLU A 39 8.29 -10.57 -10.78
N VAL A 40 7.56 -10.05 -9.78
CA VAL A 40 8.11 -9.83 -8.44
C VAL A 40 8.38 -11.18 -7.79
N PRO A 41 9.63 -11.46 -7.36
CA PRO A 41 9.98 -12.72 -6.73
C PRO A 41 9.13 -12.95 -5.46
N GLY A 42 8.76 -14.21 -5.24
CA GLY A 42 8.12 -14.65 -4.02
C GLY A 42 9.03 -14.42 -2.82
N ALA A 43 8.45 -14.20 -1.62
CA ALA A 43 9.22 -14.12 -0.37
C ALA A 43 10.09 -15.38 -0.13
N GLU A 44 9.80 -16.49 -0.80
CA GLU A 44 10.57 -17.74 -0.72
C GLU A 44 11.87 -17.74 -1.54
N GLU A 45 12.02 -16.87 -2.56
CA GLU A 45 13.18 -16.89 -3.45
C GLU A 45 14.27 -15.86 -3.09
N ALA A 46 13.98 -14.91 -2.19
CA ALA A 46 14.84 -13.75 -1.93
C ALA A 46 15.81 -13.87 -0.74
N GLY A 47 15.82 -14.97 0.03
CA GLY A 47 16.82 -15.12 1.09
C GLY A 47 16.62 -16.32 1.99
N GLY A 48 17.53 -17.28 1.93
CA GLY A 48 17.66 -18.30 2.96
C GLY A 48 18.13 -17.69 4.29
N GLY A 49 17.49 -18.09 5.39
CA GLY A 49 18.05 -17.98 6.74
C GLY A 49 17.17 -17.27 7.77
N GLY A 50 16.41 -18.05 8.53
CA GLY A 50 16.27 -17.85 9.98
C GLY A 50 15.06 -17.05 10.50
N GLY A 51 14.15 -17.77 11.15
CA GLY A 51 13.49 -17.27 12.37
C GLY A 51 12.23 -16.43 12.18
N ASP A 52 11.16 -17.06 11.71
CA ASP A 52 9.91 -17.23 12.46
C ASP A 52 8.81 -17.67 11.50
N ALA A 53 8.14 -18.77 11.85
CA ALA A 53 7.06 -19.36 11.07
C ALA A 53 5.84 -18.43 11.05
N ALA A 54 5.86 -17.37 10.23
CA ALA A 54 4.68 -16.67 9.80
C ALA A 54 4.00 -17.52 8.71
N ALA A 55 3.21 -18.48 9.19
CA ALA A 55 2.24 -19.29 8.46
C ALA A 55 1.91 -18.75 7.06
N SER A 56 2.33 -19.48 6.01
CA SER A 56 1.79 -19.44 4.65
C SER A 56 1.08 -18.12 4.29
N SER A 57 1.84 -17.03 4.16
CA SER A 57 1.27 -15.75 3.76
C SER A 57 0.67 -15.93 2.36
N ARG A 58 -0.65 -16.03 2.27
CA ARG A 58 -1.40 -16.16 1.00
C ARG A 58 -1.19 -14.96 0.06
N PHE A 59 -0.53 -13.91 0.54
CA PHE A 59 -0.19 -12.71 -0.20
C PHE A 59 1.33 -12.46 -0.15
N ASN A 60 1.86 -11.83 -1.20
CA ASN A 60 3.26 -11.43 -1.27
C ASN A 60 3.39 -9.96 -0.84
N PRO A 61 3.98 -9.66 0.33
CA PRO A 61 4.11 -8.27 0.82
C PRO A 61 4.96 -7.40 -0.10
N LEU A 62 5.93 -7.99 -0.83
CA LEU A 62 6.77 -7.26 -1.78
C LEU A 62 5.97 -6.79 -3.01
N LYS A 63 5.03 -7.61 -3.50
CA LYS A 63 4.13 -7.22 -4.59
C LYS A 63 3.27 -6.04 -4.21
N ILE A 64 2.75 -6.08 -2.98
CA ILE A 64 1.96 -4.99 -2.41
C ILE A 64 2.81 -3.73 -2.35
N ASP A 65 3.98 -3.80 -1.72
CA ASP A 65 4.82 -2.61 -1.54
C ASP A 65 5.25 -1.99 -2.88
N VAL A 66 5.71 -2.81 -3.84
CA VAL A 66 6.04 -2.33 -5.20
C VAL A 66 4.86 -1.62 -5.85
N LEU A 67 3.64 -2.17 -5.77
CA LEU A 67 2.45 -1.55 -6.34
C LEU A 67 2.12 -0.22 -5.66
N ILE A 68 1.99 -0.24 -4.33
CA ILE A 68 1.53 0.90 -3.53
C ILE A 68 2.53 2.05 -3.66
N GLN A 69 3.81 1.78 -3.43
CA GLN A 69 4.88 2.78 -3.55
C GLN A 69 4.89 3.37 -4.96
N THR A 70 4.82 2.56 -6.01
CA THR A 70 4.93 3.04 -7.40
C THR A 70 3.70 3.84 -7.84
N LEU A 71 2.49 3.27 -7.70
CA LEU A 71 1.26 3.90 -8.18
C LEU A 71 0.94 5.18 -7.40
N LEU A 72 1.02 5.14 -6.08
CA LEU A 72 0.66 6.30 -5.27
C LEU A 72 1.73 7.38 -5.35
N HIS A 73 3.01 7.04 -5.54
CA HIS A 73 4.04 8.03 -5.82
C HIS A 73 3.82 8.75 -7.16
N LEU A 74 3.42 8.03 -8.22
CA LEU A 74 3.07 8.67 -9.50
C LEU A 74 1.81 9.54 -9.40
N GLY A 75 0.84 9.12 -8.57
CA GLY A 75 -0.38 9.89 -8.29
C GLY A 75 -0.18 11.05 -7.32
N ALA A 76 0.98 11.19 -6.69
CA ALA A 76 1.21 12.04 -5.53
C ALA A 76 1.13 13.56 -5.75
N LYS A 77 0.93 14.02 -6.99
CA LYS A 77 0.92 15.44 -7.34
C LYS A 77 -0.22 16.22 -6.70
N SER A 78 -1.40 15.60 -6.56
CA SER A 78 -2.55 16.17 -5.85
C SER A 78 -3.52 15.06 -5.46
N PHE A 79 -4.47 15.38 -4.56
CA PHE A 79 -5.51 14.44 -4.13
C PHE A 79 -6.26 13.82 -5.32
N SER A 80 -6.64 14.64 -6.31
CA SER A 80 -7.34 14.18 -7.51
C SER A 80 -6.53 13.18 -8.34
N HIS A 81 -5.21 13.35 -8.44
CA HIS A 81 -4.35 12.41 -9.18
C HIS A 81 -4.26 11.07 -8.46
N SER A 82 -4.08 11.06 -7.14
CA SER A 82 -4.08 9.82 -6.36
C SER A 82 -5.44 9.12 -6.39
N PHE A 83 -6.55 9.86 -6.33
CA PHE A 83 -7.88 9.27 -6.43
C PHE A 83 -8.13 8.68 -7.82
N ALA A 84 -7.70 9.36 -8.88
CA ALA A 84 -7.77 8.81 -10.23
C ALA A 84 -6.95 7.53 -10.38
N ALA A 85 -5.75 7.48 -9.77
CA ALA A 85 -4.93 6.27 -9.76
C ALA A 85 -5.60 5.12 -9.00
N ILE A 86 -6.12 5.37 -7.79
CA ILE A 86 -6.85 4.37 -6.99
C ILE A 86 -8.07 3.85 -7.75
N SER A 87 -8.85 4.74 -8.37
CA SER A 87 -10.04 4.35 -9.13
C SER A 87 -9.69 3.58 -10.41
N LYS A 88 -8.66 4.00 -11.16
CA LYS A 88 -8.24 3.32 -12.40
C LYS A 88 -7.74 1.90 -12.12
N TYR A 89 -6.97 1.72 -11.06
CA TYR A 89 -6.34 0.43 -10.73
C TYR A 89 -7.09 -0.32 -9.61
N HIS A 90 -8.32 0.06 -9.30
CA HIS A 90 -9.12 -0.47 -8.19
C HIS A 90 -9.18 -2.00 -8.16
N TYR A 91 -9.37 -2.62 -9.33
CA TYR A 91 -9.35 -4.08 -9.47
C TYR A 91 -8.04 -4.71 -8.94
N VAL A 92 -6.89 -4.14 -9.30
CA VAL A 92 -5.57 -4.61 -8.85
C VAL A 92 -5.43 -4.49 -7.34
N PHE A 93 -5.88 -3.37 -6.76
CA PHE A 93 -5.89 -3.18 -5.32
C PHE A 93 -6.75 -4.25 -4.63
N LYS A 94 -7.94 -4.56 -5.16
CA LYS A 94 -8.83 -5.58 -4.60
C LYS A 94 -8.25 -6.99 -4.67
N THR A 95 -7.58 -7.34 -5.77
CA THR A 95 -6.90 -8.64 -5.90
C THR A 95 -5.73 -8.79 -4.94
N LEU A 96 -5.02 -7.70 -4.63
CA LEU A 96 -3.95 -7.76 -3.63
C LEU A 96 -4.47 -7.70 -2.18
N ALA A 97 -5.64 -7.10 -1.95
CA ALA A 97 -6.25 -6.91 -0.63
C ALA A 97 -7.16 -8.08 -0.17
N GLU A 98 -6.89 -9.31 -0.62
CA GLU A 98 -7.75 -10.48 -0.39
C GLU A 98 -7.79 -10.95 1.08
N SER A 99 -6.79 -10.62 1.90
CA SER A 99 -6.74 -10.96 3.33
C SER A 99 -6.57 -9.72 4.21
N GLU A 100 -6.95 -9.84 5.49
CA GLU A 100 -6.76 -8.76 6.48
C GLU A 100 -5.29 -8.36 6.59
N GLU A 101 -4.38 -9.33 6.59
CA GLU A 101 -2.93 -9.09 6.65
C GLU A 101 -2.42 -8.36 5.40
N ALA A 102 -2.97 -8.67 4.23
CA ALA A 102 -2.64 -7.97 2.99
C ALA A 102 -3.13 -6.51 3.02
N GLN A 103 -4.34 -6.28 3.57
CA GLN A 103 -4.88 -4.94 3.80
C GLN A 103 -4.02 -4.15 4.80
N ILE A 104 -3.57 -4.78 5.88
CA ILE A 104 -2.63 -4.18 6.83
C ILE A 104 -1.29 -3.85 6.15
N CYS A 105 -0.81 -4.70 5.24
CA CYS A 105 0.41 -4.43 4.48
C CYS A 105 0.23 -3.22 3.55
N ILE A 106 -0.89 -3.12 2.83
CA ILE A 106 -1.23 -1.94 2.03
C ILE A 106 -1.23 -0.69 2.90
N LEU A 107 -1.88 -0.76 4.06
CA LEU A 107 -1.98 0.34 4.99
C LEU A 107 -0.58 0.81 5.43
N LYS A 108 0.32 -0.11 5.82
CA LYS A 108 1.71 0.20 6.16
C LYS A 108 2.45 0.93 5.04
N SER A 109 2.40 0.43 3.81
CA SER A 109 3.04 1.09 2.66
C SER A 109 2.47 2.50 2.41
N VAL A 110 1.17 2.71 2.63
CA VAL A 110 0.55 4.06 2.56
C VAL A 110 1.08 4.98 3.66
N PHE A 111 1.21 4.48 4.89
CA PHE A 111 1.79 5.24 6.01
C PHE A 111 3.22 5.68 5.71
N GLU A 112 4.07 4.78 5.21
CA GLU A 112 5.46 5.07 4.89
C GLU A 112 5.58 6.14 3.80
N LEU A 113 4.76 6.04 2.74
CA LEU A 113 4.78 6.99 1.62
C LEU A 113 4.36 8.41 2.06
N TRP A 114 3.39 8.51 2.98
CA TRP A 114 2.74 9.76 3.37
C TRP A 114 2.99 10.19 4.81
N ARG A 115 4.01 9.65 5.49
CA ARG A 115 4.35 9.98 6.88
C ARG A 115 4.52 11.48 7.14
N ASP A 116 5.03 12.24 6.16
CA ASP A 116 5.22 13.69 6.29
C ASP A 116 3.96 14.51 5.88
N HIS A 117 2.92 13.86 5.36
CA HIS A 117 1.73 14.53 4.83
C HIS A 117 0.43 13.90 5.38
N GLN A 118 0.14 14.26 6.63
CA GLN A 118 -0.97 13.71 7.42
C GLN A 118 -2.35 13.84 6.76
N GLN A 119 -2.67 15.01 6.20
CA GLN A 119 -3.94 15.21 5.48
C GLN A 119 -4.08 14.26 4.27
N MET A 120 -3.00 14.05 3.51
CA MET A 120 -3.01 13.17 2.34
C MET A 120 -3.24 11.72 2.76
N MET A 121 -2.56 11.27 3.80
CA MET A 121 -2.74 9.94 4.36
C MET A 121 -4.20 9.67 4.77
N VAL A 122 -4.81 10.60 5.49
CA VAL A 122 -6.21 10.52 5.93
C VAL A 122 -7.17 10.39 4.74
N VAL A 123 -7.05 11.26 3.73
CA VAL A 123 -7.96 11.21 2.57
C VAL A 123 -7.74 9.98 1.69
N ILE A 124 -6.53 9.42 1.64
CA ILE A 124 -6.25 8.17 0.93
C ILE A 124 -6.85 6.97 1.67
N ILE A 125 -6.71 6.90 3.00
CA ILE A 125 -7.33 5.84 3.81
C ILE A 125 -8.85 5.90 3.70
N ASP A 126 -9.45 7.08 3.86
CA ASP A 126 -10.90 7.29 3.67
C ASP A 126 -11.36 6.84 2.27
N LYS A 127 -10.61 7.21 1.21
CA LYS A 127 -10.89 6.76 -0.15
C LYS A 127 -10.83 5.24 -0.27
N MET A 128 -9.81 4.60 0.29
CA MET A 128 -9.63 3.15 0.24
C MET A 128 -10.75 2.40 0.98
N LEU A 129 -11.19 2.91 2.14
CA LEU A 129 -12.35 2.38 2.88
C LEU A 129 -13.64 2.52 2.07
N LYS A 130 -13.94 3.70 1.53
CA LYS A 130 -15.14 3.95 0.69
C LYS A 130 -15.17 3.11 -0.59
N THR A 131 -14.01 2.77 -1.14
CA THR A 131 -13.89 1.87 -2.29
C THR A 131 -13.79 0.40 -1.92
N GLN A 132 -13.94 0.05 -0.64
CA GLN A 132 -13.84 -1.31 -0.11
C GLN A 132 -12.51 -2.02 -0.44
N ILE A 133 -11.43 -1.25 -0.64
CA ILE A 133 -10.07 -1.80 -0.75
C ILE A 133 -9.59 -2.22 0.64
N LEU A 134 -9.91 -1.43 1.66
CA LEU A 134 -9.63 -1.71 3.06
C LEU A 134 -10.95 -1.87 3.82
N GLU A 135 -10.91 -2.66 4.88
CA GLU A 135 -11.98 -2.79 5.86
C GLU A 135 -11.62 -2.07 7.17
N CYS A 136 -12.64 -1.63 7.91
CA CYS A 136 -12.45 -0.97 9.20
C CYS A 136 -11.74 -1.87 10.22
N SER A 137 -11.99 -3.19 10.17
CA SER A 137 -11.29 -4.22 10.96
C SER A 137 -9.78 -4.15 10.71
N ALA A 138 -9.36 -4.25 9.45
CA ALA A 138 -7.95 -4.20 9.07
C ALA A 138 -7.27 -2.88 9.50
N VAL A 139 -7.95 -1.75 9.39
CA VAL A 139 -7.42 -0.45 9.85
C VAL A 139 -7.25 -0.44 11.38
N ALA A 140 -8.24 -0.92 12.13
CA ALA A 140 -8.17 -1.01 13.59
C ALA A 140 -7.07 -1.98 14.05
N THR A 141 -7.01 -3.17 13.45
CA THR A 141 -5.99 -4.20 13.71
C THR A 141 -4.60 -3.68 13.38
N GLY A 142 -4.43 -3.06 12.21
CA GLY A 142 -3.17 -2.45 11.78
C GLY A 142 -2.69 -1.40 12.77
N TYR A 143 -3.54 -0.43 13.13
CA TYR A 143 -3.19 0.62 14.08
C TYR A 143 -2.88 0.08 15.48
N SER A 144 -3.61 -0.94 15.94
CA SER A 144 -3.35 -1.62 17.21
C SER A 144 -2.02 -2.37 17.23
N ARG A 145 -1.42 -2.66 16.07
CA ARG A 145 -0.12 -3.32 15.99
C ARG A 145 0.99 -2.30 16.27
N ARG A 146 1.80 -2.58 17.30
CA ARG A 146 2.84 -1.68 17.86
C ARG A 146 3.81 -1.07 16.82
N GLU A 147 3.99 -1.71 15.67
CA GLU A 147 4.84 -1.22 14.58
C GLU A 147 4.33 0.10 13.98
N MET A 148 3.00 0.29 13.91
CA MET A 148 2.41 1.52 13.34
C MET A 148 2.30 2.62 14.41
N SER A 149 2.23 2.26 15.69
CA SER A 149 2.10 3.21 16.81
C SER A 149 3.39 3.98 17.12
N HIS A 150 4.57 3.42 16.80
CA HIS A 150 5.86 4.10 16.99
C HIS A 150 6.23 5.02 15.82
N GLU A 151 5.78 4.70 14.60
CA GLU A 151 5.99 5.51 13.39
C GLU A 151 4.91 6.58 13.24
N ALA A 152 3.70 6.34 13.78
CA ALA A 152 2.61 7.31 13.77
C ALA A 152 2.85 8.43 14.78
N SER A 153 2.78 9.67 14.32
CA SER A 153 2.70 10.82 15.21
C SER A 153 1.42 10.74 16.06
N PRO A 154 1.42 11.25 17.31
CA PRO A 154 0.22 11.34 18.13
C PRO A 154 -0.96 12.01 17.41
N SER A 155 -0.68 12.96 16.51
CA SER A 155 -1.72 13.60 15.69
C SER A 155 -2.31 12.64 14.64
N SER A 156 -1.49 11.83 13.98
CA SER A 156 -1.93 10.80 13.00
C SER A 156 -2.93 9.83 13.61
N SER A 157 -2.66 9.46 14.86
CA SER A 157 -3.45 8.52 15.64
C SER A 157 -4.89 8.98 15.82
N ILE A 158 -5.09 10.24 16.24
CA ILE A 158 -6.41 10.84 16.44
C ILE A 158 -7.21 10.84 15.13
N PHE A 159 -6.58 11.22 14.03
CA PHE A 159 -7.26 11.29 12.74
C PHE A 159 -7.67 9.93 12.17
N ILE A 160 -6.92 8.87 12.42
CA ILE A 160 -7.29 7.51 11.98
C ILE A 160 -8.52 7.03 12.75
N TYR A 161 -8.55 7.25 14.07
CA TYR A 161 -9.72 6.94 14.86
C TYR A 161 -10.94 7.75 14.41
N ASP A 162 -10.76 9.04 14.10
CA ASP A 162 -11.83 9.86 13.54
C ASP A 162 -12.33 9.30 12.19
N VAL A 163 -11.43 8.89 11.28
CA VAL A 163 -11.83 8.31 9.98
C VAL A 163 -12.56 6.98 10.15
N VAL A 164 -12.07 6.09 11.01
CA VAL A 164 -12.72 4.80 11.28
C VAL A 164 -14.09 5.03 11.92
N TRP A 165 -14.18 5.94 12.89
CA TRP A 165 -15.42 6.28 13.57
C TRP A 165 -16.44 6.93 12.62
N LEU A 166 -16.00 7.89 11.79
CA LEU A 166 -16.85 8.53 10.77
C LEU A 166 -17.33 7.55 9.71
N THR A 167 -16.49 6.60 9.29
CA THR A 167 -16.86 5.60 8.28
C THR A 167 -17.88 4.60 8.82
N GLN A 168 -17.85 4.29 10.13
CA GLN A 168 -18.83 3.42 10.79
C GLN A 168 -20.15 4.13 11.16
N SER A 169 -20.17 5.47 11.12
CA SER A 169 -21.33 6.28 11.53
C SER A 169 -22.30 6.63 10.39
N PHE A 170 -22.06 6.11 9.18
CA PHE A 170 -22.93 6.25 8.00
C PHE A 170 -23.27 4.87 7.43
#